data_AF-A0A9Y3VH57-F1
#
_entry.id   AF-A0A9Y3VH57-F1
#
_cell.length_a   1.000
_cell.length_b   1.000
_cell.length_c   1.000
_cell.angle_alpha   90.00
_cell.angle_beta   90.00
_cell.angle_gamma   90.00
#
_symmetry.space_group_name_H-M   'P 1'
#
loop_
_entity.id
_entity.type
_entity.pdbx_description
1 polymer ?
#
loop_
_entity_poly.entity_id
_entity_poly.type
_entity_poly.pdbx_seq_one_letter_code
_entity_poly.pdbx_strand_id
1 'polypeptide(L)'
;MTEDPQVCVHYNKGSGPHGCCSFQGNCTKVHLCQHFVQGDCIFGKKCKRLHAVDERGRHMLEERGLSCDIIHNLPSIYSNIHQLRAASTSTSTTSMDIVPEPSHPLEICLHFFRNSCKFQDSCLQVHFHLPYKWEVLDGSTWTELQNMEDIERDFCDPSRTESAGVQTIDFITMTRGMQPVRRLSTVSSVKKPLYYTLTTKWLWYYKGDRGNWVEYGEWDEKMRSTSETSCTLEKKYLSDRRAEVRVVKGYREYIISFKDMYQRNHKHNTKRKVRRRPRFVSREEVERQVPVLGSQM
;
A
#
# COMPACT_ATOMS: atom_id res chain seq x y z
N MET A 1 3.20 18.23 -35.66
CA MET A 1 2.28 18.04 -34.51
C MET A 1 1.70 16.66 -34.65
N THR A 2 2.30 15.66 -34.01
CA THR A 2 1.80 14.28 -34.04
C THR A 2 0.73 14.15 -32.97
N GLU A 3 -0.53 14.01 -33.37
CA GLU A 3 -1.61 13.70 -32.44
C GLU A 3 -1.36 12.35 -31.78
N ASP A 4 -1.59 12.27 -30.46
CA ASP A 4 -1.47 11.02 -29.72
C ASP A 4 -2.37 9.93 -30.35
N PRO A 5 -1.89 8.69 -30.52
CA PRO A 5 -2.72 7.63 -31.07
C PRO A 5 -3.97 7.46 -30.21
N GLN A 6 -5.14 7.36 -30.84
CA GLN A 6 -6.41 7.16 -30.14
C GLN A 6 -7.02 5.80 -30.47
N VAL A 7 -7.75 5.22 -29.52
CA VAL A 7 -8.53 3.99 -29.75
C VAL A 7 -9.70 4.30 -30.68
N CYS A 8 -9.91 3.46 -31.69
CA CYS A 8 -11.00 3.61 -32.65
C CYS A 8 -12.35 3.27 -32.00
N VAL A 9 -13.22 4.29 -31.88
CA VAL A 9 -14.55 4.11 -31.29
C VAL A 9 -15.46 3.25 -32.18
N HIS A 10 -15.30 3.34 -33.51
CA HIS A 10 -16.11 2.57 -34.47
C HIS A 10 -15.74 1.09 -34.49
N TYR A 11 -14.46 0.77 -34.24
CA TYR A 11 -14.03 -0.61 -34.03
C TYR A 11 -14.72 -1.26 -32.84
N ASN A 12 -15.03 -0.47 -31.80
CA ASN A 12 -15.69 -0.96 -30.60
C ASN A 12 -17.22 -1.12 -30.72
N LYS A 13 -17.82 -0.80 -31.87
CA LYS A 13 -19.27 -0.94 -32.14
C LYS A 13 -19.53 -2.04 -33.17
N GLY A 14 -20.69 -2.69 -33.16
CA GLY A 14 -21.07 -3.72 -34.15
C GLY A 14 -20.51 -5.13 -33.90
N SER A 15 -20.92 -6.10 -34.73
CA SER A 15 -20.67 -7.53 -34.49
C SER A 15 -19.56 -8.15 -35.34
N GLY A 16 -19.08 -7.45 -36.36
CA GLY A 16 -18.01 -7.92 -37.26
C GLY A 16 -16.60 -7.86 -36.64
N PRO A 17 -15.60 -8.48 -37.30
CA PRO A 17 -14.21 -8.54 -36.82
C PRO A 17 -13.56 -7.16 -36.67
N HIS A 18 -13.99 -6.17 -37.46
CA HIS A 18 -13.58 -4.76 -37.35
C HIS A 18 -14.66 -3.86 -36.74
N GLY A 19 -15.68 -4.46 -36.13
CA GLY A 19 -16.85 -3.72 -35.66
C GLY A 19 -17.57 -2.99 -36.79
N CYS A 20 -17.84 -1.71 -36.59
CA CYS A 20 -18.43 -0.79 -37.57
C CYS A 20 -17.39 0.13 -38.22
N CYS A 21 -16.08 -0.14 -38.05
CA CYS A 21 -15.05 0.66 -38.69
C CYS A 21 -15.04 0.42 -40.20
N SER A 22 -15.50 1.39 -40.99
CA SER A 22 -15.48 1.34 -42.46
C SER A 22 -14.07 1.42 -43.04
N PHE A 23 -13.11 1.98 -42.29
CA PHE A 23 -11.73 2.15 -42.73
C PHE A 23 -10.87 0.90 -42.57
N GLN A 24 -11.28 -0.05 -41.71
CA GLN A 24 -10.61 -1.35 -41.51
C GLN A 24 -9.08 -1.24 -41.50
N GLY A 25 -8.41 -1.74 -42.55
CA GLY A 25 -6.97 -1.73 -42.69
C GLY A 25 -6.32 -0.36 -42.93
N ASN A 26 -7.10 0.65 -43.32
CA ASN A 26 -6.66 2.03 -43.53
C ASN A 26 -7.04 2.93 -42.34
N CYS A 27 -7.45 2.36 -41.21
CA CYS A 27 -7.79 3.14 -40.03
C CYS A 27 -6.54 3.76 -39.41
N THR A 28 -6.56 5.07 -39.22
CA THR A 28 -5.47 5.84 -38.58
C THR A 28 -5.52 5.78 -37.04
N LYS A 29 -6.49 5.06 -36.48
CA LYS A 29 -6.74 4.88 -35.04
C LYS A 29 -6.47 3.43 -34.63
N VAL A 30 -6.09 3.23 -33.37
CA VAL A 30 -5.71 1.92 -32.85
C VAL A 30 -6.96 1.05 -32.61
N HIS A 31 -6.97 -0.17 -33.15
CA HIS A 31 -8.04 -1.14 -32.93
C HIS A 31 -7.80 -1.93 -31.65
N LEU A 32 -8.24 -1.37 -30.51
CA LEU A 32 -8.21 -2.01 -29.20
C LEU A 32 -9.61 -2.06 -28.59
N CYS A 33 -9.84 -3.05 -27.74
CA CYS A 33 -11.04 -3.18 -26.93
C CYS A 33 -11.12 -2.03 -25.92
N GLN A 34 -12.13 -1.18 -26.06
CA GLN A 34 -12.34 -0.03 -25.18
C GLN A 34 -12.59 -0.47 -23.73
N HIS A 35 -13.36 -1.54 -23.53
CA HIS A 35 -13.62 -2.09 -22.20
C HIS A 35 -12.38 -2.72 -21.57
N PHE A 36 -11.46 -3.25 -22.38
CA PHE A 36 -10.21 -3.79 -21.85
C PHE A 36 -9.32 -2.67 -21.33
N VAL A 37 -9.19 -1.61 -22.12
CA VAL A 37 -8.48 -0.40 -21.73
C VAL A 37 -9.13 0.22 -20.49
N GLN A 38 -10.45 0.24 -20.38
CA GLN A 38 -11.17 0.77 -19.21
C GLN A 38 -11.15 -0.15 -17.98
N GLY A 39 -10.70 -1.40 -18.12
CA GLY A 39 -10.61 -2.37 -17.02
C GLY A 39 -11.92 -3.11 -16.70
N ASP A 40 -12.95 -3.01 -17.54
CA ASP A 40 -14.28 -3.59 -17.34
C ASP A 40 -14.64 -4.69 -18.38
N CYS A 41 -13.70 -5.13 -19.21
CA CYS A 41 -13.94 -6.21 -20.17
C CYS A 41 -14.15 -7.57 -19.50
N ILE A 42 -15.41 -8.00 -19.41
CA ILE A 42 -15.81 -9.30 -18.83
C ILE A 42 -15.48 -10.52 -19.69
N PHE A 43 -15.15 -10.33 -20.97
CA PHE A 43 -14.96 -11.44 -21.92
C PHE A 43 -13.54 -12.02 -21.91
N GLY A 44 -12.57 -11.33 -21.30
CA GLY A 44 -11.19 -11.79 -21.19
C GLY A 44 -10.60 -12.26 -22.53
N LYS A 45 -9.99 -13.44 -22.57
CA LYS A 45 -9.42 -14.04 -23.79
C LYS A 45 -10.46 -14.41 -24.86
N LYS A 46 -11.75 -14.47 -24.51
CA LYS A 46 -12.86 -14.74 -25.44
C LYS A 46 -13.45 -13.45 -26.02
N CYS A 47 -12.84 -12.30 -25.75
CA CYS A 47 -13.33 -11.03 -26.28
C CYS A 47 -13.20 -11.01 -27.81
N LYS A 48 -14.25 -10.52 -28.47
CA LYS A 48 -14.27 -10.31 -29.93
C LYS A 48 -13.41 -9.13 -30.38
N ARG A 49 -12.82 -8.40 -29.42
CA ARG A 49 -11.99 -7.21 -29.64
C ARG A 49 -10.58 -7.46 -29.13
N LEU A 50 -9.61 -6.83 -29.78
CA LEU A 50 -8.20 -7.03 -29.49
C LEU A 50 -7.81 -6.42 -28.14
N HIS A 51 -7.07 -7.18 -27.34
CA HIS A 51 -6.45 -6.72 -26.08
C HIS A 51 -4.95 -6.43 -26.23
N ALA A 52 -4.44 -6.53 -27.46
CA ALA A 52 -3.06 -6.21 -27.83
C ALA A 52 -3.07 -5.52 -29.19
N VAL A 53 -2.05 -4.71 -29.47
CA VAL A 53 -1.89 -4.08 -30.78
C VAL A 53 -1.53 -5.17 -31.80
N ASP A 54 -2.30 -5.24 -32.89
CA ASP A 54 -2.04 -6.18 -33.98
C ASP A 54 -0.84 -5.73 -34.83
N GLU A 55 -0.39 -6.59 -35.74
CA GLU A 55 0.78 -6.33 -36.58
C GLU A 55 0.65 -5.08 -37.45
N ARG A 56 -0.55 -4.82 -37.94
CA ARG A 56 -0.85 -3.60 -38.71
C ARG A 56 -0.80 -2.35 -37.83
N GLY A 57 -1.44 -2.39 -36.66
CA GLY A 57 -1.39 -1.29 -35.70
C GLY A 57 0.05 -0.97 -35.31
N ARG A 58 0.90 -2.00 -35.16
CA ARG A 58 2.33 -1.83 -34.89
C ARG A 58 3.03 -1.08 -36.01
N HIS A 59 2.92 -1.53 -37.27
CA HIS A 59 3.54 -0.86 -38.42
C HIS A 59 3.11 0.61 -38.53
N MET A 60 1.82 0.90 -38.37
CA MET A 60 1.29 2.27 -38.40
C MET A 60 1.84 3.15 -37.28
N LEU A 61 2.06 2.60 -36.08
CA LEU A 61 2.60 3.32 -34.94
C LEU A 61 4.13 3.52 -35.06
N GLU A 62 4.84 2.56 -35.65
CA GLU A 62 6.27 2.67 -35.97
C GLU A 62 6.51 3.76 -37.02
N GLU A 63 5.68 3.83 -38.08
CA GLU A 63 5.73 4.93 -39.07
C GLU A 63 5.48 6.31 -38.46
N ARG A 64 4.79 6.36 -37.30
CA ARG A 64 4.58 7.58 -36.52
C ARG A 64 5.68 7.86 -35.50
N GLY A 65 6.75 7.06 -35.49
CA GLY A 65 7.93 7.26 -34.65
C GLY A 65 7.85 6.64 -33.26
N LEU A 66 6.92 5.71 -33.01
CA LEU A 66 6.84 5.00 -31.73
C LEU A 66 7.71 3.74 -31.75
N SER A 67 8.53 3.55 -30.71
CA SER A 67 9.34 2.33 -30.55
C SER A 67 8.48 1.10 -30.29
N CYS A 68 8.97 -0.08 -30.67
CA CYS A 68 8.34 -1.38 -30.41
C CYS A 68 7.96 -1.58 -28.92
N ASP A 69 8.82 -1.15 -27.99
CA ASP A 69 8.56 -1.26 -26.55
C ASP A 69 7.34 -0.43 -26.10
N ILE A 70 7.20 0.79 -26.63
CA ILE A 70 6.04 1.66 -26.35
C ILE A 70 4.78 1.05 -26.95
N ILE A 71 4.86 0.48 -28.15
CA ILE A 71 3.71 -0.13 -28.84
C ILE A 71 3.23 -1.39 -28.11
N HIS A 72 4.16 -2.22 -27.62
CA HIS A 72 3.83 -3.39 -26.82
C HIS A 72 3.11 -3.00 -25.52
N ASN A 73 3.56 -1.92 -24.88
CA ASN A 73 3.00 -1.42 -23.62
C ASN A 73 1.76 -0.53 -23.82
N LEU A 74 1.39 -0.19 -25.05
CA LEU A 74 0.31 0.75 -25.36
C LEU A 74 -1.05 0.39 -24.73
N PRO A 75 -1.50 -0.88 -24.70
CA PRO A 75 -2.75 -1.23 -24.02
C PRO A 75 -2.71 -0.92 -22.51
N SER A 76 -1.56 -1.16 -21.86
CA SER A 76 -1.32 -0.84 -20.45
C SER A 76 -1.25 0.67 -20.22
N ILE A 77 -0.60 1.42 -21.12
CA ILE A 77 -0.53 2.89 -21.09
C ILE A 77 -1.94 3.48 -21.16
N TYR A 78 -2.78 3.04 -22.11
CA TYR A 78 -4.15 3.52 -22.18
C TYR A 78 -4.98 3.17 -20.94
N SER A 79 -4.76 1.98 -20.37
CA SER A 79 -5.47 1.59 -19.14
C SER A 79 -5.09 2.47 -17.96
N ASN A 80 -3.79 2.77 -17.82
CA ASN A 80 -3.30 3.71 -16.82
C ASN A 80 -3.90 5.11 -17.02
N ILE A 81 -3.94 5.63 -18.26
CA ILE A 81 -4.55 6.94 -18.57
C ILE A 81 -6.03 6.98 -18.17
N HIS A 82 -6.78 5.92 -18.45
CA HIS A 82 -8.20 5.84 -18.07
C HIS A 82 -8.41 5.80 -16.56
N GLN A 83 -7.57 5.04 -15.84
CA GLN A 83 -7.61 4.97 -14.38
C GLN A 83 -7.25 6.31 -13.73
N LEU A 84 -6.24 7.02 -14.27
CA LEU A 84 -5.84 8.35 -13.81
C LEU A 84 -6.94 9.40 -14.04
N ARG A 85 -7.60 9.37 -15.21
CA ARG A 85 -8.72 10.27 -15.51
C ARG A 85 -9.94 10.00 -14.61
N ALA A 86 -10.25 8.73 -14.35
CA ALA A 86 -11.33 8.36 -13.41
C ALA A 86 -11.04 8.81 -11.97
N ALA A 87 -9.77 8.79 -11.54
CA ALA A 87 -9.35 9.29 -10.23
C ALA A 87 -9.33 10.84 -10.13
N SER A 88 -9.17 11.53 -11.27
CA SER A 88 -9.18 13.01 -11.32
C SER A 88 -10.58 13.60 -11.17
N THR A 89 -11.63 12.90 -11.62
CA THR A 89 -13.03 13.36 -11.51
C THR A 89 -13.59 13.25 -10.09
N SER A 90 -12.90 12.57 -9.16
CA SER A 90 -13.35 12.35 -7.78
C SER A 90 -12.64 13.23 -6.74
N THR A 91 -11.78 14.16 -7.13
CA THR A 91 -11.03 15.03 -6.20
C THR A 91 -11.09 16.51 -6.59
N SER A 92 -11.86 17.30 -5.85
CA SER A 92 -11.78 18.77 -5.84
C SER A 92 -11.94 19.29 -4.42
N THR A 93 -10.85 19.34 -3.67
CA THR A 93 -10.47 20.44 -2.76
C THR A 93 -9.06 20.18 -2.20
N THR A 94 -8.12 21.04 -2.63
CA THR A 94 -6.95 21.65 -1.94
C THR A 94 -6.36 20.96 -0.70
N SER A 95 -5.04 20.82 -0.47
CA SER A 95 -3.83 21.51 -0.96
C SER A 95 -2.58 20.81 -0.38
N MET A 96 -1.45 20.87 -1.12
CA MET A 96 -0.04 20.76 -0.68
C MET A 96 0.38 19.56 0.20
N ASP A 97 1.00 18.56 -0.42
CA ASP A 97 2.34 18.04 -0.05
C ASP A 97 2.68 16.89 -1.01
N ILE A 98 3.63 17.16 -1.93
CA ILE A 98 4.14 16.17 -2.88
C ILE A 98 5.18 15.33 -2.15
N VAL A 99 4.75 14.17 -1.67
CA VAL A 99 5.60 12.97 -1.72
C VAL A 99 4.93 12.07 -2.75
N PRO A 100 5.60 11.65 -3.84
CA PRO A 100 5.03 10.67 -4.75
C PRO A 100 4.70 9.41 -3.95
N GLU A 101 3.42 9.17 -3.69
CA GLU A 101 2.95 7.90 -3.15
C GLU A 101 3.48 6.80 -4.07
N PRO A 102 4.23 5.82 -3.55
CA PRO A 102 4.77 4.76 -4.37
C PRO A 102 3.61 4.05 -5.07
N SER A 103 3.72 3.90 -6.39
CA SER A 103 2.71 3.28 -7.26
C SER A 103 2.38 1.82 -6.93
N HIS A 104 3.02 1.25 -5.90
CA HIS A 104 2.83 -0.11 -5.41
C HIS A 104 2.93 -0.11 -3.89
N PRO A 105 2.16 -0.94 -3.17
CA PRO A 105 2.34 -1.11 -1.73
C PRO A 105 3.77 -1.57 -1.48
N LEU A 106 4.57 -0.75 -0.81
CA LEU A 106 5.92 -1.08 -0.36
C LEU A 106 5.86 -2.13 0.78
N GLU A 107 5.25 -3.27 0.50
CA GLU A 107 5.14 -4.39 1.41
C GLU A 107 6.31 -5.35 1.21
N ILE A 108 6.82 -5.88 2.31
CA ILE A 108 7.87 -6.91 2.30
C ILE A 108 7.24 -8.26 1.98
N CYS A 109 7.86 -8.99 1.06
CA CYS A 109 7.37 -10.26 0.56
C CYS A 109 7.38 -11.34 1.64
N LEU A 110 6.20 -11.81 2.06
CA LEU A 110 6.12 -12.91 3.05
C LEU A 110 6.70 -14.23 2.53
N HIS A 111 6.65 -14.48 1.22
CA HIS A 111 7.15 -15.72 0.64
C HIS A 111 8.68 -15.76 0.57
N PHE A 112 9.33 -14.59 0.61
CA PHE A 112 10.78 -14.48 0.70
C PHE A 112 11.31 -15.16 1.96
N PHE A 113 10.72 -14.88 3.13
CA PHE A 113 11.10 -15.54 4.40
C PHE A 113 10.95 -17.06 4.39
N ARG A 114 10.12 -17.60 3.50
CA ARG A 114 9.85 -19.04 3.39
C ARG A 114 10.63 -19.69 2.25
N ASN A 115 11.54 -18.96 1.59
CA ASN A 115 12.25 -19.38 0.39
C ASN A 115 11.30 -19.94 -0.70
N SER A 116 10.07 -19.40 -0.76
CA SER A 116 8.99 -19.89 -1.64
C SER A 116 8.49 -18.83 -2.62
N CYS A 117 9.16 -17.67 -2.68
CA CYS A 117 8.85 -16.66 -3.67
C CYS A 117 9.26 -17.14 -5.06
N LYS A 118 8.27 -17.36 -5.93
CA LYS A 118 8.49 -17.81 -7.31
C LYS A 118 8.99 -16.71 -8.25
N PHE A 119 8.92 -15.46 -7.82
CA PHE A 119 9.21 -14.30 -8.65
C PHE A 119 10.63 -13.78 -8.51
N GLN A 120 11.37 -14.17 -7.46
CA GLN A 120 12.77 -13.76 -7.23
C GLN A 120 12.95 -12.25 -7.48
N ASP A 121 13.82 -11.85 -8.40
CA ASP A 121 14.12 -10.45 -8.71
C ASP A 121 12.99 -9.71 -9.45
N SER A 122 12.00 -10.44 -9.97
CA SER A 122 10.78 -9.89 -10.58
C SER A 122 9.63 -9.73 -9.58
N CYS A 123 9.88 -9.91 -8.27
CA CYS A 123 8.85 -9.71 -7.26
C CYS A 123 8.49 -8.23 -7.11
N LEU A 124 7.20 -7.90 -7.19
CA LEU A 124 6.71 -6.53 -6.95
C LEU A 124 6.77 -6.13 -5.47
N GLN A 125 7.00 -7.10 -4.57
CA GLN A 125 7.19 -6.88 -3.14
C GLN A 125 8.68 -6.88 -2.81
N VAL A 126 9.05 -6.18 -1.74
CA VAL A 126 10.46 -6.05 -1.35
C VAL A 126 10.96 -7.36 -0.71
N HIS A 127 12.06 -7.88 -1.22
CA HIS A 127 12.79 -8.98 -0.60
C HIS A 127 13.73 -8.42 0.45
N PHE A 128 13.45 -8.72 1.73
CA PHE A 128 14.24 -8.22 2.84
C PHE A 128 14.24 -9.22 3.99
N HIS A 129 15.36 -9.31 4.71
CA HIS A 129 15.60 -10.36 5.72
C HIS A 129 14.91 -10.08 7.07
N LEU A 130 14.30 -8.91 7.26
CA LEU A 130 13.47 -8.57 8.44
C LEU A 130 12.05 -8.20 8.01
N PRO A 131 11.02 -8.38 8.88
CA PRO A 131 9.63 -8.06 8.57
C PRO A 131 9.34 -6.55 8.53
N TYR A 132 10.37 -5.73 8.70
CA TYR A 132 10.37 -4.28 8.58
C TYR A 132 11.66 -3.83 7.90
N LYS A 133 11.61 -2.69 7.21
CA LYS A 133 12.78 -2.04 6.61
C LYS A 133 12.65 -0.54 6.76
N TRP A 134 13.72 0.11 7.16
CA TRP A 134 13.78 1.56 7.35
C TRP A 134 14.67 2.20 6.30
N GLU A 135 14.16 3.22 5.63
CA GLU A 135 14.86 3.91 4.54
C GLU A 135 14.74 5.43 4.71
N VAL A 136 15.80 6.15 4.35
CA VAL A 136 15.84 7.61 4.32
C VAL A 136 16.00 8.09 2.88
N LEU A 137 15.29 9.14 2.53
CA LEU A 137 15.41 9.77 1.22
C LEU A 137 16.70 10.61 1.18
N ASP A 138 17.65 10.18 0.36
CA ASP A 138 18.88 10.88 0.08
C ASP A 138 18.86 11.38 -1.37
N GLY A 139 18.69 12.69 -1.54
CA GLY A 139 18.43 13.32 -2.82
C GLY A 139 17.15 12.80 -3.48
N SER A 140 17.30 11.93 -4.47
CA SER A 140 16.19 11.30 -5.21
C SER A 140 16.02 9.81 -4.94
N THR A 141 16.84 9.21 -4.07
CA THR A 141 16.88 7.76 -3.84
C THR A 141 16.63 7.40 -2.39
N TRP A 142 15.87 6.32 -2.17
CA TRP A 142 15.67 5.76 -0.84
C TRP A 142 16.84 4.85 -0.47
N THR A 143 17.55 5.20 0.60
CA THR A 143 18.74 4.49 1.09
C THR A 143 18.43 3.80 2.42
N GLU A 144 19.02 2.63 2.64
CA GLU A 144 18.79 1.83 3.84
C GLU A 144 19.47 2.44 5.08
N LEU A 145 18.76 2.43 6.21
CA LEU A 145 19.31 2.86 7.50
C LEU A 145 19.99 1.68 8.21
N GLN A 146 21.25 1.85 8.63
CA GLN A 146 22.07 0.79 9.22
C GLN A 146 21.52 0.24 10.55
N ASN A 147 21.04 1.11 11.45
CA ASN A 147 20.60 0.72 12.80
C ASN A 147 19.10 0.39 12.86
N MET A 148 18.56 -0.29 11.84
CA MET A 148 17.11 -0.44 11.67
C MET A 148 16.41 -1.24 12.77
N GLU A 149 17.09 -2.19 13.41
CA GLU A 149 16.52 -2.98 14.50
C GLU A 149 16.34 -2.12 15.76
N ASP A 150 17.30 -1.25 16.05
CA ASP A 150 17.21 -0.28 17.15
C ASP A 150 16.11 0.75 16.88
N ILE A 151 16.04 1.25 15.63
CA ILE A 151 14.99 2.17 15.20
C ILE A 151 13.61 1.51 15.31
N GLU A 152 13.48 0.25 14.85
CA GLU A 152 12.22 -0.48 14.95
C GLU A 152 11.82 -0.71 16.41
N ARG A 153 12.75 -1.13 17.26
CA ARG A 153 12.50 -1.33 18.69
C ARG A 153 11.99 -0.05 19.35
N ASP A 154 12.60 1.09 19.03
CA ASP A 154 12.17 2.40 19.52
C ASP A 154 10.82 2.81 18.94
N PHE A 155 10.57 2.53 17.66
CA PHE A 155 9.28 2.80 17.01
C PHE A 155 8.15 1.97 17.63
N CYS A 156 8.40 0.70 17.93
CA CYS A 156 7.44 -0.20 18.57
C CYS A 156 6.98 0.29 19.95
N ASP A 157 7.81 1.04 20.67
CA ASP A 157 7.46 1.60 21.97
C ASP A 157 6.44 2.75 21.82
N PRO A 158 5.21 2.60 22.34
CA PRO A 158 4.21 3.66 22.25
C PRO A 158 4.54 4.87 23.11
N SER A 159 5.53 4.85 24.00
CA SER A 159 6.00 6.04 24.73
C SER A 159 6.90 6.93 23.88
N ARG A 160 7.62 6.36 22.90
CA ARG A 160 8.64 7.06 22.12
C ARG A 160 8.10 7.72 20.87
N THR A 161 8.53 8.97 20.66
CA THR A 161 8.26 9.75 19.46
C THR A 161 9.47 9.87 18.55
N GLU A 162 10.64 9.45 19.02
CA GLU A 162 11.90 9.55 18.30
C GLU A 162 12.81 8.36 18.59
N SER A 163 13.69 8.05 17.64
CA SER A 163 14.75 7.04 17.80
C SER A 163 15.88 7.55 18.69
N ALA A 164 16.58 6.63 19.36
CA ALA A 164 17.84 6.93 20.05
C ALA A 164 18.97 7.24 19.05
N GLY A 165 19.99 7.95 19.51
CA GLY A 165 21.24 8.19 18.78
C GLY A 165 21.44 9.62 18.30
N VAL A 166 22.52 9.85 17.55
CA VAL A 166 22.94 11.18 17.09
C VAL A 166 22.07 11.70 15.94
N GLN A 167 21.65 10.81 15.04
CA GLN A 167 20.78 11.14 13.91
C GLN A 167 19.37 10.63 14.19
N THR A 168 18.65 11.36 15.05
CA THR A 168 17.31 10.98 15.51
C THR A 168 16.29 11.01 14.37
N ILE A 169 15.39 10.03 14.37
CA ILE A 169 14.24 9.94 13.47
C ILE A 169 13.01 10.34 14.29
N ASP A 170 12.28 11.35 13.83
CA ASP A 170 10.96 11.69 14.36
C ASP A 170 9.91 10.73 13.76
N PHE A 171 9.29 9.92 14.61
CA PHE A 171 8.30 8.92 14.23
C PHE A 171 6.89 9.47 13.99
N ILE A 172 6.66 10.75 14.28
CA ILE A 172 5.39 11.44 14.04
C ILE A 172 5.41 12.08 12.66
N THR A 173 6.47 12.82 12.35
CA THR A 173 6.65 13.45 11.03
C THR A 173 7.27 12.51 10.01
N MET A 174 7.83 11.38 10.44
CA MET A 174 8.56 10.43 9.60
C MET A 174 9.75 11.11 8.90
N THR A 175 10.61 11.78 9.67
CA THR A 175 11.76 12.54 9.15
C THR A 175 13.02 12.35 10.00
N ARG A 176 14.20 12.45 9.37
CA ARG A 176 15.52 12.55 10.02
C ARG A 176 16.11 13.92 9.69
N GLY A 177 16.02 14.86 10.62
CA GLY A 177 16.24 16.28 10.30
C GLY A 177 15.24 16.74 9.23
N MET A 178 15.73 17.15 8.06
CA MET A 178 14.90 17.53 6.90
C MET A 178 14.64 16.38 5.93
N GLN A 179 15.29 15.22 6.11
CA GLN A 179 15.17 14.11 5.18
C GLN A 179 13.93 13.26 5.50
N PRO A 180 13.04 13.00 4.53
CA PRO A 180 11.95 12.05 4.70
C PRO A 180 12.46 10.64 5.02
N VAL A 181 11.78 9.94 5.90
CA VAL A 181 12.04 8.56 6.29
C VAL A 181 10.79 7.73 6.03
N ARG A 182 10.95 6.47 5.61
CA ARG A 182 9.84 5.54 5.46
C ARG A 182 10.14 4.21 6.11
N ARG A 183 9.06 3.56 6.57
CA ARG A 183 9.08 2.20 7.10
C ARG A 183 8.26 1.30 6.19
N LEU A 184 8.89 0.26 5.66
CA LEU A 184 8.23 -0.82 4.95
C LEU A 184 7.89 -1.93 5.95
N SER A 185 6.87 -2.71 5.65
CA SER A 185 6.47 -3.82 6.52
C SER A 185 5.92 -4.98 5.73
N THR A 186 5.92 -6.16 6.33
CA THR A 186 5.07 -7.24 5.83
C THR A 186 3.59 -6.87 5.94
N VAL A 187 2.74 -7.61 5.24
CA VAL A 187 1.29 -7.44 5.29
C VAL A 187 0.77 -7.50 6.74
N SER A 188 -0.25 -6.69 7.04
CA SER A 188 -0.91 -6.67 8.34
C SER A 188 -1.47 -8.05 8.71
N SER A 189 -1.25 -8.49 9.95
CA SER A 189 -1.67 -9.82 10.42
C SER A 189 -3.18 -10.06 10.30
N VAL A 190 -4.00 -8.99 10.33
CA VAL A 190 -5.47 -9.12 10.20
C VAL A 190 -5.94 -9.45 8.78
N LYS A 191 -5.06 -9.31 7.77
CA LYS A 191 -5.33 -9.64 6.36
C LYS A 191 -4.96 -11.09 6.00
N LYS A 192 -4.33 -11.82 6.92
CA LYS A 192 -3.86 -13.20 6.68
C LYS A 192 -4.34 -14.14 7.78
N PRO A 193 -4.48 -15.45 7.48
CA PRO A 193 -4.72 -16.46 8.50
C PRO A 193 -3.59 -16.55 9.55
N LEU A 194 -3.91 -17.05 10.74
CA LEU A 194 -2.99 -17.09 11.90
C LEU A 194 -1.72 -17.94 11.69
N TYR A 195 -1.73 -18.88 10.74
CA TYR A 195 -0.55 -19.69 10.40
C TYR A 195 0.48 -18.93 9.53
N TYR A 196 0.19 -17.70 9.11
CA TYR A 196 1.18 -16.83 8.48
C TYR A 196 2.06 -16.17 9.54
N THR A 197 3.24 -16.76 9.74
CA THR A 197 4.35 -16.19 10.52
C THR A 197 4.89 -14.92 9.87
N LEU A 198 5.54 -14.07 10.69
CA LEU A 198 6.17 -12.81 10.27
C LEU A 198 5.25 -11.77 9.60
N THR A 199 3.94 -11.91 9.77
CA THR A 199 2.99 -10.83 9.47
C THR A 199 3.13 -9.69 10.48
N THR A 200 2.91 -8.44 10.05
CA THR A 200 3.03 -7.29 10.94
C THR A 200 1.79 -7.21 11.84
N LYS A 201 1.96 -7.53 13.13
CA LYS A 201 0.92 -7.38 14.15
C LYS A 201 0.88 -5.93 14.63
N TRP A 202 -0.16 -5.19 14.25
CA TRP A 202 -0.37 -3.81 14.70
C TRP A 202 -1.14 -3.78 16.01
N LEU A 203 -0.60 -3.03 16.97
CA LEU A 203 -1.13 -2.84 18.31
C LEU A 203 -1.59 -1.39 18.46
N TRP A 204 -2.72 -1.21 19.14
CA TRP A 204 -3.32 0.10 19.36
C TRP A 204 -3.28 0.44 20.84
N TYR A 205 -2.85 1.65 21.16
CA TYR A 205 -2.68 2.11 22.53
C TYR A 205 -3.40 3.43 22.76
N TYR A 206 -3.85 3.66 24.00
CA TYR A 206 -4.26 4.97 24.48
C TYR A 206 -3.41 5.40 25.66
N LYS A 207 -3.19 6.71 25.79
CA LYS A 207 -2.46 7.29 26.91
C LYS A 207 -3.34 7.35 28.17
N GLY A 208 -2.97 6.58 29.18
CA GLY A 208 -3.54 6.55 30.51
C GLY A 208 -3.24 7.82 31.32
N ASP A 209 -3.87 7.94 32.49
CA ASP A 209 -3.79 9.14 33.34
C ASP A 209 -2.39 9.37 33.93
N ARG A 210 -1.66 8.29 34.23
CA ARG A 210 -0.28 8.36 34.73
C ARG A 210 0.75 8.47 33.61
N GLY A 211 0.31 8.75 32.38
CA GLY A 211 1.18 8.83 31.21
C GLY A 211 1.60 7.50 30.60
N ASN A 212 1.22 6.37 31.21
CA ASN A 212 1.43 5.03 30.68
C ASN A 212 0.56 4.77 29.44
N TRP A 213 1.05 3.95 28.52
CA TRP A 213 0.30 3.53 27.35
C TRP A 213 -0.34 2.17 27.62
N VAL A 214 -1.65 2.06 27.39
CA VAL A 214 -2.40 0.83 27.61
C VAL A 214 -2.95 0.34 26.29
N GLU A 215 -2.76 -0.94 26.01
CA GLU A 215 -3.26 -1.56 24.79
C GLU A 215 -4.79 -1.70 24.82
N TYR A 216 -5.44 -1.50 23.67
CA TYR A 216 -6.86 -1.79 23.51
C TYR A 216 -7.13 -3.30 23.52
N GLY A 217 -8.03 -3.75 24.38
CA GLY A 217 -8.41 -5.15 24.57
C GLY A 217 -7.70 -5.81 25.75
N GLU A 218 -6.58 -5.25 26.20
CA GLU A 218 -5.86 -5.73 27.38
C GLU A 218 -6.48 -5.19 28.67
N TRP A 219 -6.28 -5.93 29.76
CA TRP A 219 -6.82 -5.57 31.07
C TRP A 219 -5.96 -4.46 31.67
N ASP A 220 -6.59 -3.33 32.03
CA ASP A 220 -5.89 -2.27 32.75
C ASP A 220 -5.62 -2.65 34.22
N GLU A 221 -4.85 -1.84 34.94
CA GLU A 221 -4.55 -2.06 36.37
C GLU A 221 -5.80 -2.11 37.26
N LYS A 222 -6.95 -1.62 36.78
CA LYS A 222 -8.23 -1.70 37.49
C LYS A 222 -9.10 -2.87 36.97
N MET A 223 -8.48 -3.85 36.32
CA MET A 223 -9.13 -5.02 35.70
C MET A 223 -10.25 -4.66 34.73
N ARG A 224 -10.09 -3.56 33.98
CA ARG A 224 -11.05 -3.17 32.92
C ARG A 224 -10.40 -3.27 31.56
N SER A 225 -11.07 -3.97 30.66
CA SER A 225 -10.72 -4.01 29.25
C SER A 225 -11.65 -3.11 28.43
N THR A 226 -11.27 -2.84 27.20
CA THR A 226 -12.07 -2.12 26.21
C THR A 226 -12.88 -3.10 25.36
N SER A 227 -14.07 -2.68 24.91
CA SER A 227 -14.93 -3.48 24.02
C SER A 227 -14.29 -3.79 22.67
N GLU A 228 -13.32 -2.98 22.26
CA GLU A 228 -12.53 -3.16 21.04
C GLU A 228 -11.10 -3.57 21.41
N THR A 229 -10.55 -4.48 20.61
CA THR A 229 -9.16 -4.95 20.73
C THR A 229 -8.28 -4.28 19.68
N SER A 230 -6.96 -4.33 19.84
CA SER A 230 -6.01 -3.95 18.78
C SER A 230 -6.33 -4.59 17.42
N CYS A 231 -6.72 -5.86 17.41
CA CYS A 231 -7.08 -6.59 16.19
C CYS A 231 -8.34 -6.03 15.52
N THR A 232 -9.40 -5.72 16.29
CA THR A 232 -10.64 -5.17 15.72
C THR A 232 -10.45 -3.73 15.25
N LEU A 233 -9.68 -2.92 15.99
CA LEU A 233 -9.32 -1.56 15.58
C LEU A 233 -8.48 -1.55 14.31
N GLU A 234 -7.49 -2.43 14.19
CA GLU A 234 -6.68 -2.54 12.98
C GLU A 234 -7.52 -2.92 11.76
N LYS A 235 -8.47 -3.85 11.89
CA LYS A 235 -9.41 -4.18 10.79
C LYS A 235 -10.21 -2.94 10.36
N LYS A 236 -10.76 -2.20 11.31
CA LYS A 236 -11.55 -0.97 11.05
C LYS A 236 -10.68 0.11 10.39
N TYR A 237 -9.45 0.30 10.87
CA TYR A 237 -8.51 1.26 10.31
C TYR A 237 -8.10 0.96 8.87
N LEU A 238 -7.92 -0.33 8.54
CA LEU A 238 -7.59 -0.74 7.17
C LEU A 238 -8.78 -0.59 6.21
N SER A 239 -10.01 -0.68 6.71
CA SER A 239 -11.22 -0.42 5.92
C SER A 239 -11.44 1.08 5.68
N ASP A 240 -11.26 1.90 6.72
CA ASP A 240 -11.36 3.36 6.63
C ASP A 240 -10.41 4.04 7.63
N ARG A 241 -9.37 4.68 7.11
CA ARG A 241 -8.33 5.37 7.89
C ARG A 241 -8.81 6.68 8.53
N ARG A 242 -10.00 7.17 8.17
CA ARG A 242 -10.61 8.40 8.70
C ARG A 242 -11.84 8.13 9.56
N ALA A 243 -12.21 6.86 9.74
CA ALA A 243 -13.36 6.48 10.54
C ALA A 243 -13.23 6.91 12.01
N GLU A 244 -14.39 7.14 12.62
CA GLU A 244 -14.54 7.25 14.06
C GLU A 244 -15.14 5.96 14.63
N VAL A 245 -14.53 5.42 15.69
CA VAL A 245 -14.93 4.14 16.28
C VAL A 245 -15.36 4.32 17.73
N ARG A 246 -16.56 3.83 18.06
CA ARG A 246 -17.04 3.78 19.46
C ARG A 246 -16.36 2.64 20.22
N VAL A 247 -15.86 2.96 21.41
CA VAL A 247 -15.21 2.02 22.32
C VAL A 247 -15.72 2.23 23.75
N VAL A 248 -16.14 1.14 24.38
CA VAL A 248 -16.60 1.16 25.77
C VAL A 248 -15.47 0.64 26.67
N LYS A 249 -15.22 1.31 27.80
CA LYS A 249 -14.28 0.89 28.84
C LYS A 249 -14.97 0.96 30.19
N GLY A 250 -15.31 -0.19 30.77
CA GLY A 250 -16.23 -0.25 31.92
C GLY A 250 -17.58 0.36 31.56
N TYR A 251 -18.04 1.36 32.29
CA TYR A 251 -19.31 2.07 32.02
C TYR A 251 -19.14 3.35 31.18
N ARG A 252 -17.93 3.65 30.71
CA ARG A 252 -17.64 4.87 29.95
C ARG A 252 -17.51 4.57 28.47
N GLU A 253 -18.21 5.34 27.65
CA GLU A 253 -18.10 5.30 26.19
C GLU A 253 -17.13 6.38 25.69
N TYR A 254 -16.36 6.03 24.67
CA TYR A 254 -15.41 6.90 24.01
C TYR A 254 -15.51 6.76 22.49
N ILE A 255 -15.06 7.78 21.77
CA ILE A 255 -14.90 7.77 20.32
C ILE A 255 -13.41 7.90 20.01
N ILE A 256 -12.89 6.97 19.21
CA ILE A 256 -11.54 7.04 18.65
C ILE A 256 -11.63 7.68 17.26
N SER A 257 -10.88 8.75 17.02
CA SER A 257 -10.65 9.31 15.68
C SER A 257 -9.34 8.77 15.14
N PHE A 258 -9.39 7.97 14.08
CA PHE A 258 -8.18 7.45 13.42
C PHE A 258 -7.39 8.55 12.70
N LYS A 259 -8.08 9.58 12.19
CA LYS A 259 -7.45 10.73 11.55
C LYS A 259 -6.63 11.54 12.56
N ASP A 260 -7.22 11.86 13.71
CA ASP A 260 -6.59 12.76 14.66
C ASP A 260 -5.66 12.01 15.63
N MET A 261 -5.76 10.68 15.71
CA MET A 261 -5.06 9.85 16.69
C MET A 261 -5.38 10.26 18.14
N TYR A 262 -6.68 10.44 18.42
CA TYR A 262 -7.19 10.71 19.77
C TYR A 262 -8.44 9.90 20.10
N GLN A 263 -8.57 9.59 21.38
CA GLN A 263 -9.79 9.09 22.00
C GLN A 263 -10.45 10.22 22.78
N ARG A 264 -11.77 10.41 22.61
CA ARG A 264 -12.55 11.44 23.30
C ARG A 264 -13.78 10.86 23.99
N ASN A 265 -14.12 11.37 25.16
CA ASN A 265 -15.41 11.13 25.81
C ASN A 265 -16.24 12.41 25.73
N HIS A 266 -17.38 12.38 25.05
CA HIS A 266 -18.20 13.56 24.86
C HIS A 266 -18.93 14.00 26.14
N LYS A 267 -19.18 13.08 27.08
CA LYS A 267 -19.85 13.37 28.36
C LYS A 267 -18.92 13.99 29.39
N HIS A 268 -17.64 13.64 29.36
CA HIS A 268 -16.65 14.04 30.38
C HIS A 268 -15.53 14.93 29.83
N ASN A 269 -15.60 15.36 28.57
CA ASN A 269 -14.58 16.18 27.90
C ASN A 269 -13.12 15.66 28.03
N THR A 270 -12.94 14.36 28.26
CA THR A 270 -11.60 13.77 28.34
C THR A 270 -11.08 13.50 26.94
N LYS A 271 -9.88 13.98 26.62
CA LYS A 271 -9.17 13.70 25.36
C LYS A 271 -7.84 13.01 25.66
N ARG A 272 -7.60 11.84 25.07
CA ARG A 272 -6.39 11.04 25.26
C ARG A 272 -5.72 10.76 23.93
N LYS A 273 -4.39 10.84 23.87
CA LYS A 273 -3.63 10.46 22.67
C LYS A 273 -3.80 8.96 22.42
N VAL A 274 -3.96 8.61 21.16
CA VAL A 274 -3.96 7.23 20.65
C VAL A 274 -2.70 7.04 19.82
N ARG A 275 -2.16 5.82 19.81
CA ARG A 275 -0.97 5.49 19.02
C ARG A 275 -1.09 4.07 18.48
N ARG A 276 -0.72 3.92 17.21
CA ARG A 276 -0.68 2.65 16.49
C ARG A 276 0.78 2.26 16.29
N ARG A 277 1.26 1.18 16.92
CA ARG A 277 2.63 0.67 16.82
C ARG A 277 2.65 -0.83 16.46
N PRO A 278 3.62 -1.31 15.68
CA PRO A 278 3.75 -2.74 15.44
C PRO A 278 4.35 -3.44 16.67
N ARG A 279 4.08 -4.73 16.84
CA ARG A 279 4.85 -5.57 17.77
C ARG A 279 6.27 -5.73 17.24
N PHE A 280 7.26 -5.45 18.10
CA PHE A 280 8.67 -5.67 17.76
C PHE A 280 8.96 -7.16 17.50
N VAL A 281 9.76 -7.41 16.47
CA VAL A 281 10.29 -8.73 16.11
C VAL A 281 11.80 -8.58 15.95
N SER A 282 12.58 -9.22 16.80
CA SER A 282 14.05 -9.16 16.68
C SER A 282 14.55 -10.05 15.55
N ARG A 283 15.78 -9.82 15.09
CA ARG A 283 16.45 -10.70 14.11
C ARG A 283 16.45 -12.15 14.58
N GLU A 284 16.76 -12.40 15.85
CA GLU A 284 16.80 -13.75 16.41
C GLU A 284 15.41 -14.40 16.42
N GLU A 285 14.34 -13.60 16.59
CA GLU A 285 12.98 -14.12 16.47
C GLU A 285 12.63 -14.49 15.03
N VAL A 286 13.08 -13.71 14.04
CA VAL A 286 12.91 -14.04 12.62
C VAL A 286 13.60 -15.36 12.30
N GLU A 287 14.86 -15.51 12.70
CA GLU A 287 15.65 -16.73 12.48
C GLU A 287 15.02 -17.97 13.11
N ARG A 288 14.38 -17.84 14.28
CA ARG A 288 13.63 -18.95 14.91
C ARG A 288 12.33 -19.33 14.18
N GLN A 289 11.71 -18.39 13.46
CA GLN A 289 10.45 -18.61 12.75
C GLN A 289 10.62 -18.99 11.28
N VAL A 290 11.78 -18.68 10.70
CA VAL A 290 12.17 -19.11 9.36
C VAL A 290 12.71 -20.54 9.47
N PRO A 291 12.14 -21.53 8.76
CA PRO A 291 12.70 -22.86 8.71
C PRO A 291 14.11 -22.77 8.13
N VAL A 292 15.13 -23.09 8.93
CA VAL A 292 16.49 -23.32 8.42
C VAL A 292 16.39 -24.59 7.57
N LEU A 293 16.44 -24.44 6.25
CA LEU A 293 16.88 -25.54 5.41
C LEU A 293 18.32 -25.80 5.82
N GLY A 294 18.55 -26.96 6.45
CA GLY A 294 19.87 -27.40 6.84
C GLY A 294 20.86 -27.19 5.70
N SER A 295 22.01 -26.64 6.05
CA SER A 295 23.20 -26.67 5.23
C SER A 295 23.37 -28.07 4.62
N GLN A 296 23.61 -28.10 3.32
CA GLN A 296 23.90 -29.29 2.54
C GLN A 296 24.94 -30.18 3.23
N MET A 297 24.66 -31.48 3.30
CA MET A 297 25.61 -32.56 2.99
C MET A 297 24.84 -33.70 2.30
#